data_AF-A0A952JT96-F1
#
_entry.id   AF-A0A952JT96-F1
#
_cell.length_a   1.000
_cell.length_b   1.000
_cell.length_c   1.000
_cell.angle_alpha   90.00
_cell.angle_beta   90.00
_cell.angle_gamma   90.00
#
_symmetry.space_group_name_H-M   'P 1'
#
loop_
_entity.id
_entity.type
_entity.pdbx_description
1 polymer ?
#
loop_
_entity_poly.entity_id
_entity_poly.type
_entity_poly.pdbx_seq_one_letter_code
_entity_poly.pdbx_strand_id
1 'polypeptide(L)'
;MANIVKYVFILFVLFTCNCMQAQNTKPAASKAFQKFTPPKLTTTLGIRSDSVMVVKEEAIQLVALPLKITDDKKNNYSISSYQLMYKRKAVTEDEETGKVTPVVSNVSDLFKVTPLPTIWKNILKEQLKPGDELFFFDIIVKDTQGRIMYAPTLRIKVK
;
A
#
# COMPACT_ATOMS: atom_id res chain seq x y z
N MET A 1 7.32 7.89 80.87
CA MET A 1 6.86 7.87 79.47
C MET A 1 7.85 8.47 78.45
N ALA A 2 8.85 9.27 78.85
CA ALA A 2 9.79 9.90 77.91
C ALA A 2 10.82 8.95 77.25
N ASN A 3 11.18 7.84 77.91
CA ASN A 3 12.20 6.91 77.38
C ASN A 3 11.66 5.96 76.31
N ILE A 4 10.36 5.65 76.32
CA ILE A 4 9.72 4.77 75.33
C ILE A 4 9.64 5.46 73.96
N VAL A 5 9.41 6.78 73.93
CA VAL A 5 9.35 7.57 72.69
C VAL A 5 10.73 7.64 72.00
N LYS A 6 11.83 7.67 72.76
CA LYS A 6 13.20 7.64 72.22
C LYS A 6 13.51 6.31 71.51
N TYR A 7 13.10 5.18 72.10
CA TYR A 7 13.35 3.86 71.49
C TYR A 7 12.47 3.61 70.25
N VAL A 8 11.24 4.14 70.23
CA VAL A 8 10.36 4.06 69.04
C VAL A 8 10.91 4.92 67.89
N PHE A 9 11.50 6.08 68.19
CA PHE A 9 12.12 6.93 67.16
C PHE A 9 13.40 6.32 66.57
N ILE A 10 14.20 5.62 67.37
CA ILE A 10 15.42 4.92 66.91
C ILE A 10 15.05 3.68 66.06
N LEU A 11 13.95 2.98 66.38
CA LEU A 11 13.48 1.85 65.58
C LEU A 11 12.96 2.26 64.19
N PHE A 12 12.41 3.46 64.06
CA PHE A 12 11.86 3.97 62.79
C PHE A 12 12.95 4.43 61.80
N VAL A 13 14.13 4.82 62.29
CA VAL A 13 15.27 5.27 61.45
C VAL A 13 16.06 4.09 60.86
N LEU A 14 15.97 2.90 61.44
CA LEU A 14 16.68 1.71 60.95
C LEU A 14 15.96 0.97 59.80
N PHE A 15 14.72 1.34 59.46
CA PHE A 15 13.93 0.65 58.42
C PHE A 15 13.95 1.32 57.04
N THR A 16 14.55 2.51 56.91
CA THR A 16 14.57 3.27 55.64
C THR A 16 15.79 3.01 54.76
N CYS A 17 16.71 2.14 55.18
CA CYS A 17 17.92 1.79 54.42
C CYS A 17 17.77 0.47 53.65
N ASN A 18 16.67 0.30 52.92
CA ASN A 18 16.63 -0.67 51.83
C ASN A 18 17.17 0.03 50.58
N CYS A 19 18.48 -0.11 50.38
CA CYS A 19 19.14 0.26 49.13
C CYS A 19 18.39 -0.40 47.96
N MET A 20 17.71 0.42 47.16
CA MET A 20 17.31 0.04 45.80
C MET A 20 18.57 -0.40 45.06
N GLN A 21 18.79 -1.71 44.93
CA GLN A 21 19.71 -2.23 43.94
C GLN A 21 19.12 -1.88 42.57
N ALA A 22 19.61 -0.79 41.99
CA ALA A 22 19.45 -0.51 40.58
C ALA A 22 20.08 -1.68 39.82
N GLN A 23 19.24 -2.63 39.39
CA GLN A 23 19.64 -3.62 38.42
C GLN A 23 20.02 -2.85 37.16
N ASN A 24 21.32 -2.72 36.91
CA ASN A 24 21.85 -2.37 35.61
C ASN A 24 21.39 -3.47 34.65
N THR A 25 20.18 -3.32 34.11
CA THR A 25 19.74 -4.08 32.96
C THR A 25 20.75 -3.78 31.87
N LYS A 26 21.63 -4.74 31.60
CA LYS A 26 22.49 -4.71 30.42
C LYS A 26 21.58 -4.30 29.26
N PRO A 27 21.90 -3.24 28.49
CA PRO A 27 21.10 -2.89 27.34
C PRO A 27 20.98 -4.17 26.51
N ALA A 28 19.73 -4.61 26.32
CA ALA A 28 19.44 -5.82 25.58
C ALA A 28 20.24 -5.73 24.28
N ALA A 29 21.12 -6.72 24.05
CA ALA A 29 21.98 -6.77 22.89
C ALA A 29 21.13 -6.39 21.68
N SER A 30 21.45 -5.26 21.05
CA SER A 30 20.71 -4.77 19.90
C SER A 30 20.73 -5.91 18.89
N LYS A 31 19.56 -6.50 18.61
CA LYS A 31 19.43 -7.56 17.61
C LYS A 31 20.15 -7.05 16.37
N ALA A 32 21.21 -7.77 15.97
CA ALA A 32 22.01 -7.40 14.81
C ALA A 32 21.07 -7.05 13.67
N PHE A 33 21.25 -5.88 13.07
CA PHE A 33 20.43 -5.39 11.96
C PHE A 33 20.54 -6.40 10.82
N GLN A 34 19.59 -7.33 10.73
CA GLN A 34 19.56 -8.29 9.65
C GLN A 34 19.29 -7.51 8.38
N LYS A 35 20.28 -7.53 7.47
CA LYS A 35 20.19 -6.88 6.16
C LYS A 35 18.92 -7.37 5.44
N PHE A 36 17.94 -6.49 5.34
CA PHE A 36 16.68 -6.79 4.67
C PHE A 36 16.94 -6.97 3.17
N THR A 37 16.62 -8.15 2.65
CA THR A 37 16.58 -8.39 1.21
C THR A 37 15.11 -8.36 0.80
N PRO A 38 14.66 -7.38 -0.01
CA PRO A 38 13.26 -7.29 -0.38
C PRO A 38 12.85 -8.52 -1.22
N PRO A 39 11.71 -9.14 -0.91
CA PRO A 39 11.20 -10.27 -1.69
C PRO A 39 10.75 -9.79 -3.08
N LYS A 40 10.70 -10.72 -4.02
CA LYS A 40 10.11 -10.46 -5.34
C LYS A 40 8.59 -10.36 -5.18
N LEU A 41 8.06 -9.18 -5.43
CA LEU A 41 6.62 -8.92 -5.37
C LEU A 41 5.96 -9.17 -6.72
N THR A 42 4.69 -9.53 -6.70
CA THR A 42 3.82 -9.71 -7.86
C THR A 42 2.52 -8.95 -7.61
N THR A 43 2.12 -8.14 -8.58
CA THR A 43 0.85 -7.42 -8.59
C THR A 43 -0.16 -8.20 -9.40
N THR A 44 -1.33 -8.45 -8.81
CA THR A 44 -2.43 -9.16 -9.46
C THR A 44 -3.75 -8.44 -9.30
N LEU A 45 -4.63 -8.69 -10.25
CA LEU A 45 -6.00 -8.21 -10.25
C LEU A 45 -6.87 -9.38 -10.73
N GLY A 46 -7.61 -9.98 -9.79
CA GLY A 46 -8.24 -11.29 -10.02
C GLY A 46 -7.20 -12.38 -10.35
N ILE A 47 -7.35 -13.01 -11.51
CA ILE A 47 -6.44 -14.07 -12.01
C ILE A 47 -5.31 -13.53 -12.90
N ARG A 48 -5.28 -12.22 -13.18
CA ARG A 48 -4.33 -11.62 -14.12
C ARG A 48 -3.17 -10.96 -13.36
N SER A 49 -1.96 -11.15 -13.90
CA SER A 49 -0.74 -10.45 -13.53
C SER A 49 -0.13 -9.77 -14.76
N ASP A 50 0.83 -8.88 -14.52
CA ASP A 50 1.65 -8.23 -15.55
C ASP A 50 0.87 -7.44 -16.62
N SER A 51 1.34 -7.47 -17.86
CA SER A 51 0.65 -6.88 -19.00
C SER A 51 -0.26 -7.91 -19.67
N VAL A 52 -1.56 -7.70 -19.61
CA VAL A 52 -2.57 -8.59 -20.21
C VAL A 52 -3.38 -7.86 -21.28
N MET A 53 -3.81 -8.60 -22.29
CA MET A 53 -4.79 -8.14 -23.28
C MET A 53 -6.11 -8.88 -23.07
N VAL A 54 -7.20 -8.14 -22.88
CA VAL A 54 -8.52 -8.67 -22.50
C VAL A 54 -9.63 -7.98 -23.28
N VAL A 55 -10.80 -8.61 -23.37
CA VAL A 55 -12.00 -7.97 -23.91
C VAL A 55 -12.56 -6.93 -22.94
N LYS A 56 -13.36 -5.98 -23.45
CA LYS A 56 -13.94 -4.90 -22.64
C LYS A 56 -14.65 -5.39 -21.38
N GLU A 57 -15.48 -6.43 -21.49
CA GLU A 57 -16.28 -6.95 -20.38
C GLU A 57 -15.38 -7.53 -19.27
N GLU A 58 -14.32 -8.25 -19.66
CA GLU A 58 -13.33 -8.77 -18.73
C GLU A 58 -12.56 -7.62 -18.06
N ALA A 59 -12.15 -6.58 -18.81
CA ALA A 59 -11.52 -5.40 -18.21
C ALA A 59 -12.41 -4.73 -17.15
N ILE A 60 -13.71 -4.58 -17.43
CA ILE A 60 -14.68 -3.99 -16.49
C ILE A 60 -14.83 -4.85 -15.22
N GLN A 61 -14.87 -6.18 -15.38
CA GLN A 61 -14.92 -7.09 -14.23
C GLN A 61 -13.63 -7.02 -13.40
N LEU A 62 -12.49 -7.01 -14.09
CA LEU A 62 -11.17 -6.92 -13.49
C LEU A 62 -11.05 -5.67 -12.61
N VAL A 63 -11.34 -4.48 -13.14
CA VAL A 63 -11.19 -3.21 -12.39
C VAL A 63 -12.13 -3.07 -11.19
N ALA A 64 -13.17 -3.91 -11.11
CA ALA A 64 -14.05 -4.00 -9.94
C ALA A 64 -13.43 -4.82 -8.79
N LEU A 65 -12.40 -5.62 -9.07
CA LEU A 65 -11.71 -6.45 -8.08
C LEU A 65 -10.61 -5.66 -7.35
N PRO A 66 -10.28 -6.04 -6.12
CA PRO A 66 -9.17 -5.42 -5.41
C PRO A 66 -7.84 -5.86 -6.02
N LEU A 67 -6.95 -4.88 -6.25
CA LEU A 67 -5.52 -5.09 -6.45
C LEU A 67 -4.93 -5.89 -5.28
N LYS A 68 -4.16 -6.94 -5.58
CA LYS A 68 -3.49 -7.78 -4.59
C LYS A 68 -1.99 -7.83 -4.90
N ILE A 69 -1.18 -7.70 -3.84
CA ILE A 69 0.27 -7.81 -3.95
C ILE A 69 0.72 -8.98 -3.09
N THR A 70 1.43 -9.90 -3.72
CA THR A 70 1.96 -11.11 -3.07
C THR A 70 3.42 -11.34 -3.42
N ASP A 71 4.14 -12.05 -2.56
CA ASP A 71 5.46 -12.58 -2.90
C ASP A 71 5.38 -14.04 -3.40
N ASP A 72 6.54 -14.62 -3.71
CA ASP A 72 6.67 -16.02 -4.13
C ASP A 72 6.11 -17.01 -3.10
N LYS A 73 6.04 -16.61 -1.83
CA LYS A 73 5.48 -17.42 -0.72
C LYS A 73 4.00 -17.14 -0.48
N LYS A 74 3.35 -16.36 -1.35
CA LYS A 74 1.94 -15.95 -1.24
C LYS A 74 1.61 -15.14 0.02
N ASN A 75 2.60 -14.48 0.62
CA ASN A 75 2.32 -13.52 1.69
C ASN A 75 1.63 -12.29 1.10
N ASN A 76 0.60 -11.80 1.77
CA ASN A 76 -0.12 -10.60 1.35
C ASN A 76 0.56 -9.34 1.89
N TYR A 77 0.63 -8.31 1.04
CA TYR A 77 1.15 -7.00 1.39
C TYR A 77 0.04 -5.97 1.38
N SER A 78 0.04 -5.08 2.36
CA SER A 78 -0.97 -4.01 2.48
C SER A 78 -0.63 -2.87 1.52
N ILE A 79 -1.62 -2.41 0.76
CA ILE A 79 -1.43 -1.29 -0.17
C ILE A 79 -1.44 0.02 0.61
N SER A 80 -0.39 0.83 0.43
CA SER A 80 -0.33 2.19 0.92
C SER A 80 -0.88 3.18 -0.11
N SER A 81 -0.49 3.01 -1.37
CA SER A 81 -1.02 3.79 -2.49
C SER A 81 -0.72 3.15 -3.84
N TYR A 82 -1.43 3.56 -4.88
CA TYR A 82 -1.12 3.27 -6.28
C TYR A 82 -1.74 4.36 -7.16
N GLN A 83 -1.25 4.49 -8.39
CA GLN A 83 -1.86 5.33 -9.42
C GLN A 83 -2.53 4.45 -10.47
N LEU A 84 -3.66 4.92 -11.01
CA LEU A 84 -4.26 4.37 -12.22
C LEU A 84 -4.25 5.45 -13.30
N MET A 85 -3.74 5.11 -14.48
CA MET A 85 -3.89 5.89 -15.69
C MET A 85 -4.83 5.14 -16.65
N TYR A 86 -5.85 5.85 -17.11
CA TYR A 86 -6.70 5.46 -18.22
C TYR A 86 -6.27 6.22 -19.47
N LYS A 87 -5.65 5.50 -20.40
CA LYS A 87 -5.26 5.98 -21.72
C LYS A 87 -6.36 5.63 -22.71
N ARG A 88 -7.06 6.65 -23.21
CA ARG A 88 -8.21 6.50 -24.10
C ARG A 88 -7.96 7.11 -25.47
N LYS A 89 -8.50 6.46 -26.50
CA LYS A 89 -8.60 7.05 -27.83
C LYS A 89 -9.75 8.05 -27.86
N ALA A 90 -9.44 9.29 -28.19
CA ALA A 90 -10.39 10.36 -28.40
C ALA A 90 -10.31 10.85 -29.85
N VAL A 91 -11.22 11.73 -30.23
CA VAL A 91 -11.22 12.40 -31.52
C VAL A 91 -11.30 13.91 -31.30
N THR A 92 -10.61 14.67 -32.13
CA THR A 92 -10.71 16.13 -32.18
C THR A 92 -11.18 16.52 -33.56
N GLU A 93 -12.14 17.42 -33.62
CA GLU A 93 -12.64 18.02 -34.85
C GLU A 93 -12.00 19.39 -35.02
N ASP A 94 -11.46 19.64 -36.21
CA ASP A 94 -10.95 20.94 -36.61
C ASP A 94 -12.14 21.85 -37.00
N GLU A 95 -12.29 22.99 -36.34
CA GLU A 95 -13.43 23.89 -36.54
C GLU A 95 -13.42 24.57 -37.92
N GLU A 96 -12.26 24.72 -38.57
CA GLU A 96 -12.14 25.34 -39.90
C GLU A 96 -12.36 24.32 -41.01
N THR A 97 -11.93 23.07 -40.82
CA THR A 97 -11.96 22.04 -41.89
C THR A 97 -12.97 20.91 -41.67
N GLY A 98 -13.58 20.82 -40.49
CA GLY A 98 -14.50 19.72 -40.10
C GLY A 98 -13.82 18.35 -40.04
N LYS A 99 -12.48 18.29 -40.08
CA LYS A 99 -11.75 17.03 -40.12
C LYS A 99 -11.60 16.44 -38.72
N VAL A 100 -12.03 15.20 -38.58
CA VAL A 100 -11.90 14.42 -37.34
C VAL A 100 -10.56 13.68 -37.32
N THR A 101 -9.70 14.01 -36.35
CA THR A 101 -8.39 13.39 -36.17
C THR A 101 -8.36 12.56 -34.87
N PRO A 102 -7.87 11.30 -34.89
CA PRO A 102 -7.73 10.52 -33.68
C PRO A 102 -6.60 11.06 -32.80
N VAL A 103 -6.89 11.27 -31.52
CA VAL A 103 -5.92 11.74 -30.51
C VAL A 103 -5.92 10.79 -29.32
N VAL A 104 -4.84 10.81 -28.55
CA VAL A 104 -4.73 10.05 -27.30
C VAL A 104 -4.94 10.99 -26.12
N SER A 105 -5.84 10.63 -25.22
CA SER A 105 -6.11 11.34 -23.97
C SER A 105 -5.77 10.46 -22.78
N ASN A 106 -5.13 11.01 -21.76
CA ASN A 106 -4.81 10.30 -20.52
C ASN A 106 -5.56 10.96 -19.36
N VAL A 107 -6.17 10.14 -18.51
CA VAL A 107 -6.75 10.56 -17.22
C VAL A 107 -6.12 9.69 -16.14
N SER A 108 -5.64 10.29 -15.05
CA SER A 108 -4.99 9.55 -13.97
C SER A 108 -5.35 10.10 -12.60
N ASP A 109 -5.28 9.23 -11.58
CA ASP A 109 -5.55 9.59 -10.19
C ASP A 109 -4.76 8.68 -9.23
N LEU A 110 -4.58 9.15 -7.99
CA LEU A 110 -3.88 8.46 -6.90
C LEU A 110 -4.90 7.84 -5.94
N PHE A 111 -4.74 6.56 -5.67
CA PHE A 111 -5.61 5.79 -4.78
C PHE A 111 -4.84 5.29 -3.57
N LYS A 112 -5.47 5.39 -2.41
CA LYS A 112 -4.96 4.83 -1.14
C LYS A 112 -5.71 3.57 -0.71
N VAL A 113 -6.77 3.22 -1.44
CA VAL A 113 -7.65 2.09 -1.15
C VAL A 113 -7.95 1.32 -2.43
N THR A 114 -8.25 0.04 -2.25
CA THR A 114 -8.61 -0.90 -3.32
C THR A 114 -9.84 -1.71 -2.87
N PRO A 115 -10.82 -2.01 -3.75
CA PRO A 115 -10.88 -1.73 -5.18
C PRO A 115 -11.10 -0.24 -5.51
N LEU A 116 -11.14 0.08 -6.82
CA LEU A 116 -11.36 1.45 -7.29
C LEU A 116 -12.68 2.05 -6.75
N PRO A 117 -12.73 3.37 -6.51
CA PRO A 117 -13.95 4.08 -6.15
C PRO A 117 -15.06 3.91 -7.20
N THR A 118 -16.31 4.03 -6.76
CA THR A 118 -17.50 3.88 -7.63
C THR A 118 -17.45 4.79 -8.85
N ILE A 119 -16.97 6.03 -8.71
CA ILE A 119 -16.90 6.98 -9.82
C ILE A 119 -15.99 6.48 -10.95
N TRP A 120 -14.82 5.94 -10.60
CA TRP A 120 -13.88 5.37 -11.55
C TRP A 120 -14.43 4.11 -12.21
N LYS A 121 -15.08 3.23 -11.43
CA LYS A 121 -15.75 2.05 -11.98
C LYS A 121 -16.84 2.42 -13.00
N ASN A 122 -17.62 3.47 -12.72
CA ASN A 122 -18.67 3.94 -13.62
C ASN A 122 -18.09 4.57 -14.90
N ILE A 123 -17.09 5.44 -14.77
CA ILE A 123 -16.38 6.03 -15.91
C ILE A 123 -15.83 4.94 -16.83
N LEU A 124 -15.16 3.94 -16.28
CA LEU A 124 -14.61 2.83 -17.07
C LEU A 124 -15.71 1.98 -17.70
N LYS A 125 -16.80 1.69 -16.97
CA LYS A 125 -17.94 0.94 -17.51
C LYS A 125 -18.55 1.63 -18.74
N GLU A 126 -18.71 2.94 -18.68
CA GLU A 126 -19.33 3.74 -19.74
C GLU A 126 -18.38 4.02 -20.91
N GLN A 127 -17.14 4.42 -20.61
CA GLN A 127 -16.26 5.03 -21.60
C GLN A 127 -15.20 4.10 -22.18
N LEU A 128 -14.91 2.96 -21.54
CA LEU A 128 -13.85 2.06 -21.99
C LEU A 128 -14.18 1.48 -23.37
N LYS A 129 -13.22 1.55 -24.30
CA LYS A 129 -13.35 1.09 -25.68
C LYS A 129 -12.20 0.16 -26.07
N PRO A 130 -12.40 -0.69 -27.10
CA PRO A 130 -11.30 -1.43 -27.72
C PRO A 130 -10.16 -0.51 -28.16
N GLY A 131 -8.93 -0.91 -27.83
CA GLY A 131 -7.72 -0.15 -28.07
C GLY A 131 -7.31 0.83 -26.96
N ASP A 132 -8.11 0.96 -25.91
CA ASP A 132 -7.73 1.70 -24.71
C ASP A 132 -6.81 0.87 -23.79
N GLU A 133 -6.14 1.56 -22.86
CA GLU A 133 -5.21 0.95 -21.92
C GLU A 133 -5.45 1.46 -20.50
N LEU A 134 -5.44 0.54 -19.54
CA LEU A 134 -5.44 0.82 -18.11
C LEU A 134 -4.08 0.45 -17.54
N PHE A 135 -3.44 1.38 -16.85
CA PHE A 135 -2.09 1.21 -16.34
C PHE A 135 -2.05 1.53 -14.84
N PHE A 136 -1.74 0.52 -14.04
CA PHE A 136 -1.56 0.63 -12.60
C PHE A 136 -0.07 0.72 -12.30
N PHE A 137 0.36 1.82 -11.70
CA PHE A 137 1.77 2.13 -11.47
C PHE A 137 1.96 2.85 -10.13
N ASP A 138 3.22 3.07 -9.75
CA ASP A 138 3.61 3.63 -8.44
C ASP A 138 2.91 2.91 -7.28
N ILE A 139 2.84 1.58 -7.36
CA ILE A 139 2.18 0.74 -6.37
C ILE A 139 3.13 0.60 -5.17
N ILE A 140 2.77 1.26 -4.08
CA ILE A 140 3.51 1.28 -2.82
C ILE A 140 2.79 0.39 -1.82
N VAL A 141 3.52 -0.57 -1.25
CA VAL A 141 3.00 -1.52 -0.26
C VAL A 141 3.79 -1.52 1.03
N LYS A 142 3.18 -2.02 2.09
CA LYS A 142 3.80 -2.25 3.40
C LYS A 142 3.68 -3.72 3.78
N ASP A 143 4.76 -4.26 4.30
CA ASP A 143 4.74 -5.58 4.94
C ASP A 143 4.22 -5.51 6.39
N THR A 144 4.23 -6.67 7.06
CA THR A 144 3.80 -6.81 8.45
C THR A 144 4.67 -6.04 9.46
N GLN A 145 5.87 -5.63 9.07
CA GLN A 145 6.79 -4.82 9.87
C GLN A 145 6.70 -3.32 9.52
N GLY A 146 5.81 -2.94 8.60
CA GLY A 146 5.63 -1.56 8.15
C GLY A 146 6.68 -1.07 7.15
N ARG A 147 7.55 -1.96 6.64
CA ARG A 147 8.57 -1.61 5.63
C ARG A 147 7.90 -1.33 4.30
N ILE A 148 8.31 -0.24 3.66
CA ILE A 148 7.73 0.24 2.40
C ILE A 148 8.49 -0.36 1.22
N MET A 149 7.75 -0.84 0.23
CA MET A 149 8.30 -1.42 -1.01
C MET A 149 7.47 -1.00 -2.23
N TYR A 150 8.11 -1.00 -3.39
CA TYR A 150 7.42 -0.87 -4.68
C TYR A 150 7.04 -2.23 -5.22
N ALA A 151 5.78 -2.39 -5.61
CA ALA A 151 5.31 -3.55 -6.33
C ALA A 151 5.36 -3.32 -7.85
N PRO A 152 5.46 -4.39 -8.67
CA PRO A 152 5.45 -4.27 -10.12
C PRO A 152 4.18 -3.61 -10.65
N THR A 153 4.28 -2.91 -11.78
CA THR A 153 3.13 -2.32 -12.47
C THR A 153 2.24 -3.38 -13.11
N LEU A 154 0.96 -3.09 -13.28
CA LEU A 154 0.00 -3.93 -14.00
C LEU A 154 -0.58 -3.16 -15.18
N ARG A 155 -0.71 -3.80 -16.35
CA ARG A 155 -1.25 -3.17 -17.55
C ARG A 155 -2.35 -4.01 -18.18
N ILE A 156 -3.48 -3.39 -18.49
CA ILE A 156 -4.61 -4.04 -19.16
C ILE A 156 -4.84 -3.32 -20.48
N LYS A 157 -4.63 -4.02 -21.59
CA LYS A 157 -4.94 -3.55 -22.93
C LYS A 157 -6.30 -4.10 -23.35
N VAL A 158 -7.20 -3.22 -23.76
CA VAL A 158 -8.55 -3.62 -24.18
C VAL A 158 -8.51 -3.95 -25.66
N LYS A 159 -9.03 -5.11 -26.05
CA LYS A 159 -9.20 -5.53 -27.45
C LYS A 159 -10.66 -5.73 -27.82
#